data_AF-A0A952VRC2-F1
#
_entry.id   AF-A0A952VRC2-F1
#
_cell.length_a   1.000
_cell.length_b   1.000
_cell.length_c   1.000
_cell.angle_alpha   90.00
_cell.angle_beta   90.00
_cell.angle_gamma   90.00
#
_symmetry.space_group_name_H-M   'P 1'
#
loop_
_entity.id
_entity.type
_entity.pdbx_description
1 polymer ?
#
loop_
_entity_poly.entity_id
_entity_poly.type
_entity_poly.pdbx_seq_one_letter_code
_entity_poly.pdbx_strand_id
1 'polypeptide(L)'
;MVSSEKRVQLREEAVAWVIRVHGGGLSPDDWRAFEAWYAQSPAHDHMFRKVLAVWDSAELRAAAAAVMKHGLSSFNVKTASHR
;
A
#
# COMPACT_ATOMS: atom_id res chain seq x y z
N MET A 1 -26.83 7.74 5.54
CA MET A 1 -25.88 8.47 4.67
C MET A 1 -24.57 8.57 5.44
N VAL A 2 -23.50 7.86 5.02
CA VAL A 2 -22.21 7.93 5.73
C VAL A 2 -21.56 9.28 5.41
N SER A 3 -21.32 10.10 6.44
CA SER A 3 -20.66 11.40 6.32
C SER A 3 -19.33 11.26 5.58
N SER A 4 -19.03 12.19 4.67
CA SER A 4 -17.86 12.17 3.79
C SER A 4 -16.55 11.94 4.53
N GLU A 5 -16.43 12.50 5.74
CA GLU A 5 -15.29 12.36 6.64
C GLU A 5 -15.03 10.91 7.06
N LYS A 6 -16.10 10.16 7.34
CA LYS A 6 -16.02 8.75 7.72
C LYS A 6 -15.59 7.86 6.54
N ARG A 7 -15.88 8.29 5.30
CA ARG A 7 -15.37 7.61 4.09
C ARG A 7 -13.90 7.91 3.81
N VAL A 8 -13.39 9.05 4.25
CA VAL A 8 -11.95 9.37 4.20
C VAL A 8 -11.20 8.50 5.20
N GLN A 9 -11.63 8.47 6.46
CA GLN A 9 -11.03 7.62 7.50
C GLN A 9 -10.99 6.14 7.09
N LEU A 10 -12.12 5.60 6.61
CA LEU A 10 -12.18 4.22 6.11
C LEU A 10 -11.16 3.92 5.00
N ARG A 11 -10.88 4.91 4.15
CA ARG A 11 -9.89 4.77 3.08
C ARG A 11 -8.48 4.76 3.64
N GLU A 12 -8.17 5.66 4.56
CA GLU A 12 -6.86 5.75 5.19
C GLU A 12 -6.53 4.48 5.99
N GLU A 13 -7.49 3.98 6.75
CA GLU A 13 -7.37 2.71 7.47
C GLU A 13 -7.16 1.54 6.51
N ALA A 14 -7.93 1.47 5.42
CA ALA A 14 -7.77 0.42 4.41
C ALA A 14 -6.38 0.47 3.74
N VAL A 15 -5.86 1.65 3.43
CA VAL A 15 -4.50 1.83 2.87
C VAL A 15 -3.45 1.37 3.85
N ALA A 16 -3.56 1.74 5.13
CA ALA A 16 -2.63 1.31 6.17
C ALA A 16 -2.59 -0.22 6.29
N TRP A 17 -3.75 -0.88 6.24
CA TRP A 17 -3.82 -2.34 6.27
C TRP A 17 -3.21 -2.99 5.04
N VAL A 18 -3.49 -2.49 3.83
CA VAL A 18 -2.90 -3.01 2.59
C VAL A 18 -1.37 -2.91 2.63
N ILE A 19 -0.82 -1.78 3.09
CA ILE A 19 0.64 -1.61 3.24
C ILE A 19 1.21 -2.64 4.22
N ARG A 20 0.56 -2.88 5.37
CA ARG A 20 1.03 -3.89 6.34
C ARG A 20 0.97 -5.32 5.79
N VAL A 21 -0.13 -5.67 5.11
CA VAL A 21 -0.33 -6.99 4.48
C VAL A 21 0.74 -7.25 3.43
N HIS A 22 1.00 -6.28 2.55
CA HIS A 22 2.00 -6.43 1.49
C HIS A 22 3.44 -6.16 1.96
N GLY A 23 3.62 -5.53 3.13
CA GLY A 23 4.92 -5.28 3.76
C GLY A 23 5.57 -6.50 4.39
N GLY A 24 4.85 -7.63 4.49
CA GLY A 24 5.45 -8.94 4.82
C GLY A 24 5.73 -9.20 6.30
N GLY A 25 5.12 -8.44 7.22
CA GLY A 25 5.42 -8.50 8.65
C GLY A 25 4.20 -8.46 9.58
N LEU A 26 3.11 -9.13 9.25
CA LEU A 26 1.95 -9.21 10.13
C LEU A 26 2.15 -10.30 11.19
N SER A 27 2.12 -9.90 12.46
CA SER A 27 2.06 -10.82 13.59
C SER A 27 0.65 -11.44 13.69
N PRO A 28 0.46 -12.58 14.39
CA PRO A 28 -0.87 -13.13 14.64
C PRO A 28 -1.81 -12.14 15.32
N ASP A 29 -1.28 -11.23 16.14
CA ASP A 29 -2.06 -10.18 16.79
C ASP A 29 -2.57 -9.13 15.79
N ASP A 30 -1.73 -8.72 14.83
CA ASP A 30 -2.14 -7.84 13.75
C ASP A 30 -3.21 -8.47 12.86
N TRP A 31 -3.12 -9.79 12.63
CA TRP A 31 -4.16 -10.53 11.90
C TRP A 31 -5.51 -10.49 12.61
N ARG A 32 -5.53 -10.62 13.94
CA ARG A 32 -6.75 -10.50 14.74
C ARG A 32 -7.29 -9.07 14.73
N ALA A 33 -6.41 -8.06 14.79
CA ALA A 33 -6.81 -6.67 14.70
C ALA A 33 -7.39 -6.33 13.31
N PHE A 34 -6.81 -6.90 12.24
CA PHE A 34 -7.33 -6.79 10.90
C PHE A 34 -8.71 -7.45 10.75
N GLU A 35 -8.87 -8.68 11.26
CA GLU A 35 -10.14 -9.39 11.22
C GLU A 35 -11.22 -8.65 12.01
N ALA A 36 -10.89 -8.14 13.19
CA ALA A 36 -11.77 -7.30 13.99
C ALA A 36 -12.19 -6.05 13.20
N TRP A 37 -11.25 -5.35 12.58
CA TRP A 37 -11.50 -4.16 11.77
C TRP A 37 -12.38 -4.46 10.54
N TYR A 38 -12.09 -5.55 9.84
CA TYR A 38 -12.79 -6.00 8.65
C TYR A 38 -14.24 -6.42 8.97
N ALA A 39 -14.47 -7.05 10.12
CA ALA A 39 -15.78 -7.47 10.60
C ALA A 39 -16.66 -6.31 11.12
N GLN A 40 -16.10 -5.11 11.36
CA GLN A 40 -16.85 -4.00 11.96
C GLN A 40 -18.05 -3.55 11.10
N SER A 41 -17.89 -3.51 9.78
CA SER A 41 -19.00 -3.15 8.88
C SER A 41 -18.71 -3.57 7.45
N PRO A 42 -19.75 -3.85 6.63
CA PRO A 42 -19.58 -4.12 5.20
C PRO A 42 -18.93 -2.96 4.41
N ALA A 43 -18.93 -1.75 4.97
CA ALA A 43 -18.19 -0.62 4.40
C ALA A 43 -16.66 -0.78 4.48
N HIS A 44 -16.14 -1.43 5.54
CA HIS A 44 -14.71 -1.70 5.71
C HIS A 44 -14.24 -2.73 4.67
N ASP A 45 -14.99 -3.82 4.50
CA ASP A 45 -14.76 -4.81 3.42
C ASP A 45 -14.71 -4.14 2.04
N HIS A 46 -15.74 -3.37 1.71
CA HIS A 46 -15.84 -2.75 0.39
C HIS A 46 -14.69 -1.77 0.12
N MET A 47 -14.26 -1.01 1.13
CA MET A 47 -13.13 -0.08 1.01
C MET A 47 -11.80 -0.82 0.93
N PHE A 48 -11.60 -1.87 1.72
CA PHE A 48 -10.40 -2.70 1.66
C PHE A 48 -10.24 -3.32 0.27
N ARG A 49 -11.30 -3.92 -0.28
CA ARG A 49 -11.28 -4.51 -1.64
C ARG A 49 -10.99 -3.47 -2.72
N LYS A 50 -11.51 -2.25 -2.58
CA LYS A 50 -11.22 -1.14 -3.50
C LYS A 50 -9.75 -0.74 -3.46
N VAL A 51 -9.19 -0.56 -2.27
CA VAL A 51 -7.78 -0.20 -2.12
C VAL A 51 -6.89 -1.34 -2.60
N LEU A 52 -7.24 -2.59 -2.31
CA LEU A 52 -6.53 -3.78 -2.79
C LEU A 52 -6.54 -3.87 -4.32
N ALA A 53 -7.67 -3.58 -4.97
CA ALA A 53 -7.75 -3.56 -6.43
C ALA A 53 -6.82 -2.49 -7.04
N VAL A 54 -6.72 -1.32 -6.42
CA VAL A 54 -5.76 -0.27 -6.83
C VAL A 54 -4.32 -0.74 -6.61
N TRP A 55 -4.05 -1.42 -5.51
CA TRP A 55 -2.71 -1.95 -5.19
C TRP A 55 -2.25 -3.06 -6.13
N ASP A 56 -3.17 -3.98 -6.49
CA ASP A 56 -2.90 -5.08 -7.43
C ASP A 56 -2.96 -4.64 -8.90
N SER A 57 -3.37 -3.40 -9.17
CA SER A 57 -3.49 -2.87 -10.52
C SER A 57 -2.16 -3.00 -11.27
N ALA A 58 -2.22 -3.63 -12.44
CA ALA A 58 -1.09 -3.77 -13.35
C ALA A 58 -0.45 -2.41 -13.68
N GLU A 59 -1.24 -1.35 -13.70
CA GLU A 59 -0.79 0.02 -13.92
C GLU A 59 0.12 0.54 -12.81
N LEU A 60 -0.23 0.30 -11.53
CA LEU A 60 0.63 0.66 -10.40
C LEU A 60 1.92 -0.17 -10.39
N ARG A 61 1.82 -1.46 -10.72
CA ARG A 61 3.00 -2.35 -10.87
C ARG A 61 3.91 -1.90 -12.01
N ALA A 62 3.34 -1.48 -13.14
CA ALA A 62 4.09 -0.94 -14.28
C ALA A 62 4.75 0.39 -13.94
N ALA A 63 4.06 1.28 -13.22
CA ALA A 63 4.62 2.54 -12.75
C ALA A 63 5.77 2.32 -11.75
N ALA A 64 5.61 1.41 -10.78
CA ALA A 64 6.67 1.04 -9.83
C ALA A 64 7.88 0.43 -10.57
N ALA A 65 7.65 -0.47 -11.52
CA ALA A 65 8.70 -1.04 -12.35
C ALA A 65 9.43 0.02 -13.19
N ALA A 66 8.71 0.99 -13.77
CA ALA A 66 9.29 2.09 -14.52
C ALA A 66 10.19 2.98 -13.64
N VAL A 67 9.76 3.30 -12.42
CA VAL A 67 10.58 4.03 -11.43
C VAL A 67 11.86 3.26 -11.08
N MET A 68 11.77 1.95 -10.83
CA MET A 68 12.96 1.13 -10.55
C MET A 68 13.91 1.07 -11.76
N LYS A 69 13.37 1.00 -12.98
CA LYS A 69 14.13 1.00 -14.23
C LYS A 69 14.86 2.32 -14.48
N HIS A 70 14.24 3.44 -14.10
CA HIS A 70 14.83 4.79 -14.21
C HIS A 70 15.75 5.15 -13.04
N GLY A 71 15.55 4.59 -11.84
CA GLY A 71 16.38 4.85 -10.65
C GLY A 71 17.78 4.23 -10.71
N LEU A 72 17.95 3.13 -11.46
CA LEU A 72 19.27 2.50 -11.65
C LEU A 72 20.19 3.28 -12.61
N SER A 73 19.67 4.25 -13.36
CA SER A 73 20.46 5.03 -14.34
C SER A 73 21.21 6.23 -13.73
N SER A 74 20.96 6.60 -12.46
CA SER A 74 21.58 7.78 -11.84
C SER A 74 22.77 7.48 -10.90
N PHE A 75 23.13 6.22 -10.65
CA PHE A 75 24.31 5.87 -9.86
C PHE A 75 25.53 5.60 -10.74
N ASN A 76 25.97 6.60 -11.53
CA ASN A 76 27.34 6.57 -12.08
C ASN A 76 28.24 7.41 -11.16
N VAL A 77 28.68 6.80 -10.05
CA VAL A 77 29.76 7.37 -9.22
C VAL A 77 31.04 7.35 -10.07
N LYS A 78 31.37 8.49 -10.67
CA LYS A 78 32.69 8.68 -11.29
C LYS A 78 33.73 8.66 -10.18
N THR A 79 34.35 7.51 -9.96
CA THR A 79 35.66 7.41 -9.30
C THR A 79 36.70 8.02 -10.24
N ALA A 80 36.84 9.34 -10.22
CA ALA A 80 38.01 9.99 -10.79
C ALA A 80 39.14 9.90 -9.76
N SER A 81 40.00 8.91 -9.96
CA SER A 81 41.36 8.94 -9.47
C SER A 81 42.03 10.22 -9.99
N HIS A 82 42.48 11.09 -9.11
CA HIS A 82 43.53 12.04 -9.45
C HIS A 82 44.67 11.88 -8.45
N ARG A 83 45.80 11.53 -9.04
CA ARG A 83 47.12 11.32 -8.46
C ARG A 83 47.77 12.65 -8.09
#